data_AF-A0A1V5V0I3-F1
#
_entry.id   AF-A0A1V5V0I3-F1
#
_cell.length_a   1.000
_cell.length_b   1.000
_cell.length_c   1.000
_cell.angle_alpha   90.00
_cell.angle_beta   90.00
_cell.angle_gamma   90.00
#
_symmetry.space_group_name_H-M   'P 1'
#
loop_
_entity.id
_entity.type
_entity.pdbx_description
1 polymer ?
#
loop_
_entity_poly.entity_id
_entity_poly.type
_entity_poly.pdbx_seq_one_letter_code
_entity_poly.pdbx_strand_id
1 'polypeptide(L)'
;MNTYTKTLKSDGVEHITPVRPHHSKPWLLGFAVRISLICLLIFCAVAYRINFNAKIEALNKRAAQIRTQLKELNIQVYNLRNRREELTAWPSISAKITRYQLGLREADYRQISYVSLMDPPIPRKKVLKQKLSSENGIKKRTAEEYAQISKKR
;
A
#
# COMPACT_ATOMS: atom_id res chain seq x y z
N MET A 1 -55.97 -89.88 -18.80
CA MET A 1 -55.13 -89.28 -17.73
C MET A 1 -54.26 -88.25 -18.40
N ASN A 2 -54.49 -86.95 -18.12
CA ASN A 2 -53.63 -85.80 -18.41
C ASN A 2 -54.35 -84.58 -17.83
N THR A 3 -53.81 -84.02 -16.74
CA THR A 3 -54.31 -82.76 -16.17
C THR A 3 -53.13 -81.81 -16.06
N TYR A 4 -53.20 -80.70 -16.78
CA TYR A 4 -52.21 -79.64 -16.78
C TYR A 4 -52.46 -78.68 -15.61
N THR A 5 -51.41 -78.34 -14.87
CA THR A 5 -51.39 -77.13 -14.04
C THR A 5 -50.10 -76.35 -14.33
N LYS A 6 -50.28 -75.19 -14.97
CA LYS A 6 -49.29 -74.12 -15.12
C LYS A 6 -49.01 -73.50 -13.75
N THR A 7 -47.74 -73.23 -13.45
CA THR A 7 -47.36 -72.20 -12.48
C THR A 7 -46.36 -71.25 -13.14
N LEU A 8 -46.82 -70.03 -13.39
CA LEU A 8 -46.03 -68.87 -13.79
C LEU A 8 -45.05 -68.54 -12.65
N LYS A 9 -43.75 -68.58 -12.94
CA LYS A 9 -42.70 -68.11 -12.03
C LYS A 9 -42.53 -66.61 -12.27
N SER A 10 -42.84 -65.81 -11.25
CA SER A 10 -42.68 -64.36 -11.25
C SER A 10 -41.21 -63.98 -11.36
N ASP A 11 -40.88 -63.17 -12.36
CA ASP A 11 -39.61 -62.45 -12.43
C ASP A 11 -39.59 -61.36 -11.35
N GLY A 12 -38.62 -61.49 -10.44
CA GLY A 12 -38.38 -60.49 -9.42
C GLY A 12 -37.37 -60.99 -8.39
N VAL A 13 -36.07 -60.87 -8.71
CA VAL A 13 -35.01 -60.58 -7.73
C VAL A 13 -33.86 -59.90 -8.48
N GLU A 14 -33.67 -58.60 -8.25
CA GLU A 14 -32.46 -57.87 -8.61
C GLU A 14 -31.27 -58.49 -7.86
N HIS A 15 -30.37 -59.16 -8.58
CA HIS A 15 -29.10 -59.59 -8.03
C HIS A 15 -28.17 -58.38 -7.87
N ILE A 16 -28.32 -57.65 -6.78
CA ILE A 16 -27.34 -56.68 -6.32
C ILE A 16 -26.10 -57.49 -5.90
N THR A 17 -25.07 -57.46 -6.73
CA THR A 17 -23.75 -57.99 -6.36
C THR A 17 -23.18 -57.13 -5.22
N PRO A 18 -22.79 -57.73 -4.08
CA PRO A 18 -22.10 -56.97 -3.05
C PRO A 18 -20.71 -56.60 -3.57
N VAL A 19 -20.51 -55.31 -3.84
CA VAL A 19 -19.18 -54.72 -4.06
C VAL A 19 -18.35 -55.03 -2.82
N ARG A 20 -17.39 -55.96 -2.95
CA ARG A 20 -16.43 -56.30 -1.89
C ARG A 20 -15.79 -55.01 -1.37
N PRO A 21 -15.87 -54.70 -0.06
CA PRO A 21 -15.10 -53.61 0.49
C PRO A 21 -13.62 -53.96 0.32
N HIS A 22 -12.93 -53.19 -0.52
CA HIS A 22 -11.48 -53.26 -0.66
C HIS A 22 -10.88 -52.92 0.71
N HIS A 23 -10.42 -53.94 1.44
CA HIS A 23 -9.85 -53.82 2.77
C HIS A 23 -8.50 -53.11 2.67
N SER A 24 -8.53 -51.80 2.47
CA SER A 24 -7.36 -50.94 2.64
C SER A 24 -7.02 -50.96 4.13
N LYS A 25 -5.74 -51.22 4.44
CA LYS A 25 -5.24 -51.29 5.81
C LYS A 25 -5.51 -49.93 6.47
N PRO A 26 -6.42 -49.83 7.47
CA PRO A 26 -6.90 -48.54 8.00
C PRO A 26 -5.78 -47.69 8.61
N TRP A 27 -4.69 -48.33 9.02
CA TRP A 27 -3.49 -47.67 9.52
C TRP A 27 -2.75 -46.85 8.45
N LEU A 28 -2.67 -47.34 7.21
CA LEU A 28 -2.06 -46.58 6.10
C LEU A 28 -2.91 -45.38 5.70
N LEU A 29 -4.23 -45.52 5.79
CA LEU A 29 -5.17 -44.42 5.51
C LEU A 29 -4.98 -43.28 6.54
N GLY A 30 -4.90 -43.63 7.84
CA GLY A 30 -4.64 -42.64 8.90
C GLY A 30 -3.28 -41.94 8.75
N PHE A 31 -2.26 -42.67 8.31
CA PHE A 31 -0.94 -42.10 8.02
C PHE A 31 -0.96 -41.17 6.81
N ALA A 32 -1.63 -41.57 5.72
CA ALA A 32 -1.78 -40.77 4.51
C ALA A 32 -2.53 -39.45 4.79
N VAL A 33 -3.59 -39.48 5.60
CA VAL A 33 -4.33 -38.27 6.00
C VAL A 33 -3.45 -37.29 6.79
N ARG A 34 -2.64 -37.79 7.72
CA ARG A 34 -1.71 -36.94 8.50
C ARG A 34 -0.66 -36.29 7.61
N ILE A 35 -0.07 -37.04 6.69
CA ILE A 35 0.90 -36.50 5.72
C ILE A 35 0.23 -35.48 4.81
N SER A 36 -0.97 -35.77 4.31
CA SER A 36 -1.72 -34.84 3.47
C SER A 36 -1.99 -33.51 4.19
N LEU A 37 -2.36 -33.56 5.47
CA LEU A 37 -2.54 -32.37 6.31
C LEU A 37 -1.24 -31.56 6.46
N ILE A 38 -0.12 -32.23 6.72
CA ILE A 38 1.19 -31.55 6.84
C ILE A 38 1.58 -30.88 5.51
N CYS A 39 1.44 -31.60 4.39
CA CYS A 39 1.69 -31.06 3.06
C CYS A 39 0.78 -29.86 2.75
N LEU A 40 -0.51 -29.94 3.11
CA LEU A 40 -1.47 -28.85 2.93
C LEU A 40 -1.07 -27.61 3.74
N LEU A 41 -0.66 -27.78 5.00
CA LEU A 41 -0.22 -26.68 5.85
C LEU A 41 1.04 -26.00 5.31
N ILE A 42 2.02 -26.76 4.84
CA ILE A 42 3.24 -26.24 4.22
C ILE A 42 2.89 -25.46 2.95
N PHE A 43 2.04 -26.04 2.09
CA PHE A 43 1.61 -25.39 0.86
C PHE A 43 0.86 -24.09 1.15
N CYS A 44 -0.04 -24.10 2.13
CA CYS A 44 -0.79 -22.92 2.54
C CYS A 44 0.13 -21.83 3.10
N ALA A 45 1.13 -22.19 3.90
CA ALA A 45 2.13 -21.24 4.43
C ALA A 45 2.95 -20.58 3.30
N VAL A 46 3.36 -21.36 2.30
CA VAL A 46 4.10 -20.84 1.13
C VAL A 46 3.21 -19.95 0.26
N ALA A 47 1.98 -20.41 -0.05
CA ALA A 47 1.01 -19.63 -0.82
C ALA A 47 0.66 -18.31 -0.12
N TYR A 48 0.52 -18.33 1.21
CA TYR A 48 0.31 -17.14 2.02
C TYR A 48 1.50 -16.19 1.92
N ARG A 49 2.74 -16.70 2.08
CA ARG A 49 3.97 -15.88 1.93
C ARG A 49 4.05 -15.20 0.57
N ILE A 50 3.80 -15.92 -0.51
CA ILE A 50 3.85 -15.38 -1.88
C ILE A 50 2.78 -14.30 -2.06
N ASN A 51 1.54 -14.59 -1.66
CA ASN A 51 0.44 -13.63 -1.75
C ASN A 51 0.69 -12.37 -0.90
N PHE A 52 1.24 -12.52 0.29
CA PHE A 52 1.59 -11.38 1.14
C PHE A 52 2.71 -10.55 0.52
N ASN A 53 3.76 -11.17 0.00
CA ASN A 53 4.84 -10.46 -0.67
C ASN A 53 4.34 -9.69 -1.89
N ALA A 54 3.48 -10.30 -2.72
CA ALA A 54 2.87 -9.64 -3.87
C ALA A 54 1.99 -8.44 -3.45
N LYS A 55 1.18 -8.59 -2.39
CA LYS A 55 0.36 -7.49 -1.84
C LYS A 55 1.21 -6.36 -1.28
N ILE A 56 2.30 -6.67 -0.57
CA ILE A 56 3.23 -5.67 -0.03
C ILE A 56 3.90 -4.91 -1.17
N GLU A 57 4.34 -5.59 -2.22
CA GLU A 57 4.96 -4.95 -3.38
C GLU A 57 3.98 -4.02 -4.10
N ALA A 58 2.74 -4.48 -4.31
CA ALA A 58 1.68 -3.67 -4.91
C ALA A 58 1.36 -2.44 -4.05
N LEU A 59 1.29 -2.59 -2.72
CA LEU A 59 1.07 -1.49 -1.80
C LEU A 59 2.22 -0.48 -1.83
N ASN A 60 3.47 -0.97 -1.89
CA ASN A 60 4.64 -0.10 -1.94
C ASN A 60 4.71 0.69 -3.26
N LYS A 61 4.34 0.07 -4.39
CA LYS A 61 4.19 0.76 -5.68
C LYS A 61 3.14 1.87 -5.61
N ARG A 62 1.97 1.59 -5.02
CA ARG A 62 0.93 2.61 -4.82
C ARG A 62 1.40 3.73 -3.88
N ALA A 63 2.07 3.40 -2.79
CA ALA A 63 2.62 4.39 -1.86
C ALA A 63 3.67 5.28 -2.55
N ALA A 64 4.52 4.72 -3.41
CA ALA A 64 5.49 5.47 -4.20
C ALA A 64 4.80 6.43 -5.18
N GLN A 65 3.75 5.99 -5.88
CA GLN A 65 2.96 6.84 -6.78
C GLN A 65 2.29 8.00 -6.03
N ILE A 66 1.71 7.74 -4.86
CA ILE A 66 1.11 8.80 -4.03
C ILE A 66 2.17 9.81 -3.58
N ARG A 67 3.37 9.35 -3.22
CA ARG A 67 4.48 10.25 -2.83
C ARG A 67 4.93 11.13 -3.99
N THR A 68 5.00 10.61 -5.21
CA THR A 68 5.37 11.42 -6.38
C THR A 68 4.29 12.46 -6.69
N GLN A 69 3.02 12.07 -6.65
CA GLN A 69 1.89 12.99 -6.83
C GLN A 69 1.88 14.09 -5.76
N LEU A 70 2.13 13.74 -4.49
CA LEU A 70 2.22 14.72 -3.41
C LEU A 70 3.37 15.71 -3.61
N LYS A 71 4.52 15.24 -4.10
CA LYS A 71 5.66 16.11 -4.40
C LYS A 71 5.33 17.09 -5.52
N GLU A 72 4.72 16.60 -6.59
CA GLU A 72 4.29 17.43 -7.72
C GLU A 72 3.29 18.50 -7.28
N LEU A 73 2.27 18.11 -6.51
CA LEU A 73 1.25 19.01 -6.01
C LEU A 73 1.85 20.09 -5.10
N ASN A 74 2.82 19.75 -4.24
CA ASN A 74 3.54 20.75 -3.44
C ASN A 74 4.32 21.75 -4.30
N ILE A 75 4.95 21.29 -5.39
CA ILE A 75 5.64 22.19 -6.33
C ILE A 75 4.63 23.13 -6.98
N GLN A 76 3.48 22.61 -7.43
CA GLN A 76 2.42 23.43 -8.02
C GLN A 76 1.90 24.48 -7.03
N VAL A 77 1.66 24.10 -5.77
CA VAL A 77 1.26 25.03 -4.70
C VAL A 77 2.31 26.12 -4.50
N TYR A 78 3.60 25.75 -4.45
CA TYR A 78 4.68 26.72 -4.33
C TYR A 78 4.72 27.69 -5.51
N ASN A 79 4.61 27.18 -6.74
CA ASN A 79 4.59 28.00 -7.95
C ASN A 79 3.38 28.95 -7.98
N LEU A 80 2.21 28.47 -7.59
CA LEU A 80 1.01 29.30 -7.47
C LEU A 80 1.18 30.38 -6.40
N ARG A 81 1.83 30.05 -5.27
CA ARG A 81 2.14 31.03 -4.23
C ARG A 81 3.11 32.08 -4.74
N ASN A 82 4.18 31.68 -5.43
CA ASN A 82 5.13 32.60 -6.03
C ASN A 82 4.45 33.52 -7.06
N ARG A 83 3.59 32.96 -7.92
CA ARG A 83 2.83 33.72 -8.91
C ARG A 83 1.83 34.68 -8.26
N ARG A 84 1.21 34.30 -7.14
CA ARG A 84 0.38 35.21 -6.34
C ARG A 84 1.21 36.34 -5.77
N GLU A 85 2.38 36.04 -5.20
CA GLU A 85 3.31 37.02 -4.64
C GLU A 85 3.77 37.99 -5.75
N GLU A 86 4.10 37.51 -6.95
CA GLU A 86 4.42 38.31 -8.13
C GLU A 86 3.27 39.23 -8.58
N LEU A 87 2.04 38.72 -8.63
CA LEU A 87 0.85 39.51 -9.01
C LEU A 87 0.45 40.54 -7.94
N THR A 88 0.76 40.26 -6.67
CA THR A 88 0.50 41.16 -5.54
C THR A 88 1.66 42.14 -5.34
N ALA A 89 2.81 41.91 -5.98
CA ALA A 89 3.95 42.80 -5.88
C ALA A 89 3.63 44.16 -6.51
N TRP A 90 4.11 45.22 -5.85
CA TRP A 90 3.92 46.60 -6.28
C TRP A 90 4.26 46.86 -7.76
N PRO A 91 5.32 46.28 -8.35
CA PRO A 91 5.62 46.47 -9.78
C PRO A 91 4.52 45.98 -10.74
N SER A 92 3.79 44.90 -10.39
CA SER A 92 2.70 44.38 -11.22
C SER A 92 1.46 45.27 -11.12
N ILE A 93 1.19 45.77 -9.91
CA ILE A 93 0.08 46.68 -9.62
C ILE A 93 0.32 48.03 -10.31
N SER A 94 1.51 48.62 -10.16
CA SER A 94 1.86 49.90 -10.78
C SER A 94 1.80 49.82 -12.31
N ALA A 95 2.30 48.74 -12.91
CA ALA A 95 2.20 48.52 -14.36
C ALA A 95 0.73 48.49 -14.85
N LYS A 96 -0.18 47.89 -14.08
CA LYS A 96 -1.62 47.90 -14.41
C LYS A 96 -2.24 49.29 -14.23
N ILE A 97 -1.88 50.02 -13.19
CA ILE A 97 -2.36 51.38 -12.94
C ILE A 97 -2.01 52.28 -14.14
N THR A 98 -0.74 52.25 -14.58
CA THR A 98 -0.28 53.00 -15.75
C THR A 98 -0.99 52.55 -17.03
N ARG A 99 -1.15 51.24 -17.24
CA ARG A 99 -1.78 50.69 -18.46
C ARG A 99 -3.24 51.10 -18.62
N TYR A 100 -4.01 51.11 -17.52
CA TYR A 100 -5.44 51.44 -17.56
C TYR A 100 -5.74 52.90 -17.27
N GLN A 101 -4.71 53.75 -17.12
CA GLN A 101 -4.85 55.16 -16.75
C GLN A 101 -5.84 55.36 -15.59
N LEU A 102 -5.77 54.45 -14.61
CA LEU A 102 -6.57 54.58 -13.40
C LEU A 102 -6.08 55.88 -12.75
N GLY A 103 -6.93 56.91 -12.73
CA GLY A 103 -6.65 58.25 -12.18
C GLY A 103 -6.47 58.23 -10.67
N LEU A 104 -5.58 57.37 -10.20
CA LEU A 104 -5.14 57.24 -8.82
C LEU A 104 -4.22 58.42 -8.55
N ARG A 105 -4.65 59.29 -7.64
CA ARG A 105 -3.80 60.34 -7.08
C ARG A 105 -2.57 59.68 -6.47
N GLU A 106 -1.39 60.25 -6.72
CA GLU A 106 -0.15 59.76 -6.09
C GLU A 106 -0.36 59.66 -4.57
N ALA A 107 0.04 58.53 -4.00
CA ALA A 107 -0.07 58.30 -2.57
C ALA A 107 0.73 59.40 -1.86
N ASP A 108 0.06 60.14 -0.99
CA ASP A 108 0.70 61.15 -0.16
C ASP A 108 1.83 60.47 0.64
N TYR A 109 3.02 61.08 0.66
CA TYR A 109 4.19 60.55 1.36
C TYR A 109 3.92 60.31 2.86
N ARG A 110 2.90 60.96 3.42
CA ARG A 110 2.42 60.75 4.79
C ARG A 110 1.62 59.44 4.98
N GLN A 111 1.12 58.84 3.91
CA GLN A 111 0.30 57.62 3.91
C GLN A 111 1.11 56.35 3.63
N ILE A 112 2.39 56.47 3.26
CA ILE A 112 3.25 55.33 2.95
C ILE A 112 3.90 54.83 4.24
N SER A 113 3.37 53.73 4.82
CA SER A 113 4.03 53.04 5.93
C SER A 113 4.87 51.86 5.40
N TYR A 114 6.18 51.89 5.63
CA TYR A 114 7.04 50.74 5.34
C TYR A 114 6.79 49.63 6.37
N VAL A 115 6.08 48.59 5.96
CA VAL A 115 5.97 47.38 6.76
C VAL A 115 7.26 46.59 6.59
N SER A 116 8.12 46.62 7.61
CA SER A 116 9.27 45.71 7.68
C SER A 116 8.72 44.30 7.91
N LEU A 117 8.79 43.44 6.89
CA LEU A 117 8.60 42.00 7.07
C LEU A 117 9.77 41.48 7.89
N MET A 118 9.68 41.58 9.21
CA MET A 118 10.43 40.71 10.09
C MET A 118 9.92 39.30 9.83
N ASP A 119 10.72 38.47 9.18
CA ASP A 119 10.42 37.05 9.04
C ASP A 119 10.11 36.48 10.43
N PRO A 120 8.96 35.81 10.64
CA PRO A 120 8.70 35.15 11.91
C PRO A 120 9.84 34.15 12.14
N PRO A 121 10.48 34.14 13.32
CA PRO A 121 11.59 33.25 13.58
C PRO A 121 11.14 31.81 13.35
N ILE A 122 11.73 31.16 12.35
CA ILE A 122 11.51 29.74 12.07
C ILE A 122 11.72 29.00 13.39
N PRO A 123 10.71 28.31 13.94
CA PRO A 123 10.86 27.65 15.22
C PRO A 123 11.94 26.57 15.10
N ARG A 124 13.14 26.85 15.63
CA ARG A 124 14.35 25.99 15.61
C ARG A 124 14.07 24.54 16.05
N LYS A 125 12.98 24.32 16.79
CA LYS A 125 12.49 23.00 17.22
C LYS A 125 12.15 22.05 16.05
N LYS A 126 11.70 22.55 14.90
CA LYS A 126 11.36 21.70 13.74
C LYS A 126 12.60 21.22 12.97
N VAL A 127 13.60 22.09 12.81
CA VAL A 127 14.87 21.76 12.13
C VAL A 127 15.72 20.80 12.97
N LEU A 128 15.72 20.96 14.29
CA LEU A 128 16.47 20.08 15.19
C LEU A 128 15.89 18.66 15.24
N LYS A 129 14.55 18.50 15.27
CA LYS A 129 13.91 17.17 15.19
C LYS A 129 14.19 16.46 13.86
N GLN A 130 14.22 17.20 12.75
CA GLN A 130 14.50 16.62 11.44
C GLN A 130 15.97 16.17 11.32
N LYS A 131 16.93 16.95 11.86
CA LYS A 131 18.34 16.54 11.93
C LYS A 131 18.56 15.34 12.85
N LEU A 132 17.98 15.34 14.06
CA LEU A 132 18.10 14.19 14.99
C LEU A 132 17.45 12.91 14.43
N SER A 133 16.31 13.02 13.73
CA SER A 133 15.67 11.85 13.13
C SER A 133 16.46 11.28 11.95
N SER A 134 17.16 12.12 11.19
CA SER A 134 18.04 11.67 10.11
C SER A 134 19.30 11.01 10.66
N GLU A 135 19.92 11.62 11.68
CA GLU A 135 21.15 11.11 12.29
C GLU A 135 20.94 9.79 13.04
N ASN A 136 19.83 9.66 13.76
CA ASN A 136 19.47 8.41 14.44
C ASN A 136 19.11 7.29 13.46
N GLY A 137 18.57 7.63 12.28
CA GLY A 137 18.28 6.67 11.22
C GLY A 137 19.55 6.12 10.55
N ILE A 138 20.55 6.97 10.36
CA ILE A 138 21.85 6.58 9.79
C ILE A 138 22.60 5.69 10.78
N LYS A 139 22.70 6.09 12.06
CA LYS A 139 23.37 5.30 13.11
C LYS A 139 22.78 3.89 13.28
N LYS A 140 21.45 3.74 13.20
CA LYS A 140 20.79 2.43 13.28
C LYS A 140 21.13 1.52 12.10
N ARG A 141 21.09 2.04 10.87
CA ARG A 141 21.44 1.26 9.67
C ARG A 141 22.88 0.78 9.71
N THR A 142 23.80 1.65 10.13
CA THR A 142 25.22 1.31 10.25
C THR A 142 25.46 0.26 11.33
N ALA A 143 24.78 0.34 12.48
CA ALA A 143 24.87 -0.67 13.54
C ALA A 143 24.30 -2.03 13.11
N GLU A 144 23.20 -2.04 12.35
CA GLU A 144 22.61 -3.25 11.78
C GLU A 144 23.53 -3.89 10.71
N GLU A 145 24.22 -3.08 9.91
CA GLU A 145 25.19 -3.54 8.92
C GLU A 145 26.40 -4.22 9.57
N TYR A 146 26.98 -3.61 10.61
CA TYR A 146 28.09 -4.22 11.36
C TYR A 146 27.69 -5.51 12.09
N ALA A 147 26.47 -5.57 12.64
CA ALA A 147 25.96 -6.78 13.30
C ALA A 147 25.70 -7.94 12.32
N GLN A 148 25.38 -7.64 11.06
CA GLN A 148 25.23 -8.66 10.02
C GLN A 148 26.58 -9.17 9.51
N ILE A 149 27.60 -8.31 9.45
CA ILE A 149 28.96 -8.70 9.06
C ILE A 149 29.61 -9.59 10.12
N SER A 150 29.42 -9.30 11.42
CA SER A 150 29.99 -10.11 12.50
C SER A 150 29.37 -11.49 12.64
N LYS A 151 28.13 -11.69 12.16
CA LYS A 151 27.41 -12.98 12.22
C LYS A 151 27.70 -13.90 11.03
N LYS A 152 28.42 -13.39 10.02
CA LYS A 152 28.83 -14.13 8.80
C LYS A 152 30.27 -14.62 8.84
N ARG A 153 31.02 -14.33 9.90
CA ARG A 153 32.35 -14.87 10.20
C ARG A 153 32.22 -16.02 11.20
#